data_AF-A0A1I1VVN5-F1
#
_entry.id   AF-A0A1I1VVN5-F1
#
_cell.length_a   1.000
_cell.length_b   1.000
_cell.length_c   1.000
_cell.angle_alpha   90.00
_cell.angle_beta   90.00
_cell.angle_gamma   90.00
#
_symmetry.space_group_name_H-M   'P 1'
#
loop_
_entity.id
_entity.type
_entity.pdbx_description
1 polymer ?
#
loop_
_entity_poly.entity_id
_entity_poly.type
_entity_poly.pdbx_seq_one_letter_code
_entity_poly.pdbx_strand_id
1 'polypeptide(L)'
;MNLRTTHWLGLASALLLFAAGVGLLQARTPEEPTADGAGPALSADARPLSADLVQAFNQEGGLGGFVRQALERPEAGGVFYATQVLRKCRSVLAATPATPPGDPAAGSESPRGAAPAAAETLRQRCAGLSEDDMADDRIARHVATGLQRKDPLLTMAAHAGTSTYQDPQRRKSLLFDMMAAGDPLLVQDVASRIAVQTDPRTGARGYRFDGAFYPESADASVELAFYLLPCGLGLDCTRATDWDLLIRCANGFECAASREDYVATALRGDREAYARVKALSERMLEAIRSGRANSFV
;
A
#
# COMPACT_ATOMS: atom_id res chain seq x y z
N MET A 1 27.30 -1.53 -19.17
CA MET A 1 28.09 -0.95 -18.05
C MET A 1 27.62 -1.62 -16.77
N ASN A 2 28.54 -2.30 -16.09
CA ASN A 2 28.35 -3.05 -14.84
C ASN A 2 28.45 -2.12 -13.62
N LEU A 3 27.48 -2.18 -12.71
CA LEU A 3 27.60 -1.84 -11.28
C LEU A 3 26.56 -2.73 -10.55
N ARG A 4 26.87 -3.97 -10.13
CA ARG A 4 27.58 -4.40 -8.91
C ARG A 4 27.10 -3.73 -7.59
N THR A 5 26.30 -4.50 -6.86
CA THR A 5 26.44 -4.91 -5.45
C THR A 5 26.60 -3.84 -4.36
N THR A 6 25.68 -3.84 -3.40
CA THR A 6 26.02 -3.51 -2.01
C THR A 6 25.23 -4.43 -1.08
N HIS A 7 25.98 -5.28 -0.39
CA HIS A 7 25.54 -6.12 0.72
C HIS A 7 25.36 -5.27 1.98
N TRP A 8 24.36 -5.59 2.80
CA TRP A 8 24.43 -5.43 4.25
C TRP A 8 24.03 -6.77 4.91
N LEU A 9 25.07 -7.49 5.36
CA LEU A 9 25.05 -8.41 6.51
C LEU A 9 24.69 -7.55 7.75
N GLY A 10 24.01 -7.99 8.80
CA GLY A 10 23.84 -9.29 9.41
C GLY A 10 23.98 -9.10 10.93
N LEU A 11 23.00 -9.54 11.73
CA LEU A 11 23.07 -9.70 13.19
C LEU A 11 22.03 -10.79 13.51
N ALA A 12 22.46 -12.05 13.56
CA ALA A 12 22.98 -12.76 14.74
C ALA A 12 21.87 -13.57 15.43
N SER A 13 21.89 -14.87 15.11
CA SER A 13 21.10 -15.93 15.70
C SER A 13 21.54 -16.23 17.13
N ALA A 14 20.58 -16.49 18.02
CA ALA A 14 20.81 -17.24 19.25
C ALA A 14 19.88 -18.47 19.26
N LEU A 15 20.49 -19.64 19.44
CA LEU A 15 19.88 -20.96 19.43
C LEU A 15 19.29 -21.35 20.80
N LEU A 16 18.10 -21.95 20.75
CA LEU A 16 17.61 -23.17 21.42
C LEU A 16 17.80 -23.38 22.94
N LEU A 17 16.68 -23.70 23.61
CA LEU A 17 16.37 -25.03 24.17
C LEU A 17 14.99 -24.99 24.85
N PHE A 18 14.06 -25.89 24.48
CA PHE A 18 13.24 -26.63 25.45
C PHE A 18 12.57 -27.86 24.81
N ALA A 19 12.99 -29.00 25.38
CA ALA A 19 12.34 -30.28 25.66
C ALA A 19 11.14 -30.81 24.85
N ALA A 20 11.28 -32.10 24.56
CA ALA A 20 10.33 -33.02 23.93
C ALA A 20 9.04 -33.26 24.74
N GLY A 21 7.95 -33.48 24.01
CA GLY A 21 6.72 -34.11 24.48
C GLY A 21 6.09 -34.89 23.32
N VAL A 22 6.34 -36.19 23.29
CA VAL A 22 5.75 -37.12 22.30
C VAL A 22 4.33 -37.45 22.75
N GLY A 23 3.34 -36.87 22.08
CA GLY A 23 1.93 -37.24 22.19
C GLY A 23 1.46 -37.92 20.90
N LEU A 24 1.08 -39.20 21.01
CA LEU A 24 0.43 -39.97 19.94
C LEU A 24 -0.92 -39.33 19.59
N LEU A 25 -1.03 -38.71 18.41
CA LEU A 25 -2.29 -38.26 17.83
C LEU A 25 -2.79 -39.27 16.79
N GLN A 26 -4.02 -39.72 17.01
CA GLN A 26 -4.77 -40.61 16.14
C GLN A 26 -5.06 -39.95 14.79
N ALA A 27 -4.91 -40.72 13.71
CA ALA A 27 -5.25 -40.31 12.36
C ALA A 27 -6.76 -40.06 12.24
N ARG A 28 -7.15 -38.79 12.08
CA ARG A 28 -8.50 -38.38 11.66
C ARG A 28 -8.51 -38.33 10.13
N THR A 29 -9.44 -39.06 9.52
CA THR A 29 -9.68 -39.04 8.08
C THR A 29 -10.02 -37.62 7.58
N PRO A 30 -9.51 -37.20 6.41
CA PRO A 30 -9.83 -35.89 5.85
C PRO A 30 -11.29 -35.88 5.35
N GLU A 31 -12.09 -35.01 5.97
CA GLU A 31 -13.41 -34.61 5.49
C GLU A 31 -13.22 -33.70 4.27
N GLU A 32 -13.80 -34.05 3.13
CA GLU A 32 -13.75 -33.24 1.90
C GLU A 32 -14.46 -31.89 2.13
N PRO A 33 -13.77 -30.76 1.87
CA PRO A 33 -14.39 -29.45 2.01
C PRO A 33 -15.35 -29.23 0.83
N THR A 34 -16.65 -29.16 1.14
CA THR A 34 -17.69 -28.72 0.21
C THR A 34 -17.41 -27.27 -0.18
N ALA A 35 -16.90 -27.12 -1.40
CA ALA A 35 -16.61 -25.84 -2.03
C ALA A 35 -17.91 -25.21 -2.56
N ASP A 36 -18.74 -24.64 -1.69
CA ASP A 36 -19.82 -23.71 -2.08
C ASP A 36 -20.27 -22.86 -0.87
N GLY A 37 -19.29 -22.19 -0.25
CA GLY A 37 -19.54 -21.16 0.74
C GLY A 37 -19.71 -19.80 0.08
N ALA A 38 -20.86 -19.55 -0.57
CA ALA A 38 -21.27 -18.19 -0.91
C ALA A 38 -21.45 -17.43 0.41
N GLY A 39 -20.46 -16.62 0.78
CA GLY A 39 -20.51 -15.80 1.98
C GLY A 39 -21.73 -14.88 1.96
N PRO A 40 -22.24 -14.45 3.14
CA PRO A 40 -23.35 -13.53 3.22
C PRO A 40 -23.05 -12.29 2.35
N ALA A 41 -23.96 -11.98 1.43
CA ALA A 41 -23.84 -10.81 0.58
C ALA A 41 -23.73 -9.56 1.45
N LEU A 42 -22.63 -8.82 1.33
CA LEU A 42 -22.45 -7.55 2.01
C LEU A 42 -23.56 -6.60 1.55
N SER A 43 -24.30 -6.01 2.50
CA SER A 43 -25.35 -5.05 2.20
C SER A 43 -24.78 -3.90 1.37
N ALA A 44 -25.34 -3.67 0.18
CA ALA A 44 -24.90 -2.64 -0.76
C ALA A 44 -24.94 -1.20 -0.20
N ASP A 45 -25.58 -0.99 0.96
CA ASP A 45 -25.73 0.30 1.62
C ASP A 45 -24.66 0.59 2.70
N ALA A 46 -23.73 -0.34 2.96
CA ALA A 46 -22.68 -0.11 3.95
C ALA A 46 -21.63 0.86 3.40
N ARG A 47 -21.64 2.10 3.90
CA ARG A 47 -20.61 3.10 3.59
C ARG A 47 -19.22 2.56 4.02
N PRO A 48 -18.17 2.69 3.19
CA PRO A 48 -16.82 2.25 3.56
C PRO A 48 -16.36 2.90 4.87
N LEU A 49 -15.66 2.11 5.70
CA LEU A 49 -15.25 2.47 7.06
C LEU A 49 -14.56 3.83 7.17
N SER A 50 -13.73 4.15 6.17
CA SER A 50 -12.86 5.34 6.12
C SER A 50 -13.28 6.35 5.06
N ALA A 51 -14.50 6.28 4.52
CA ALA A 51 -14.92 7.12 3.37
C ALA A 51 -14.71 8.63 3.61
N ASP A 52 -15.04 9.14 4.81
CA ASP A 52 -14.79 10.55 5.17
C ASP A 52 -13.29 10.88 5.22
N LEU A 53 -12.47 9.95 5.72
CA LEU A 53 -11.02 10.13 5.84
C LEU A 53 -10.37 10.15 4.46
N VAL A 54 -10.78 9.27 3.55
CA VAL A 54 -10.33 9.28 2.15
C VAL A 54 -10.65 10.62 1.49
N GLN A 55 -11.89 11.09 1.64
CA GLN A 55 -12.31 12.37 1.07
C GLN A 55 -11.48 13.54 1.63
N ALA A 56 -11.24 13.58 2.93
CA ALA A 56 -10.43 14.62 3.55
C ALA A 56 -8.93 14.51 3.19
N PHE A 57 -8.41 13.28 3.06
CA PHE A 57 -7.03 13.03 2.63
C PHE A 57 -6.76 13.49 1.19
N ASN A 58 -7.74 13.32 0.30
CA ASN A 58 -7.67 13.75 -1.10
C ASN A 58 -7.81 15.27 -1.28
N GLN A 59 -8.02 16.04 -0.21
CA GLN A 59 -8.04 17.51 -0.36
C GLN A 59 -6.64 18.03 -0.69
N GLU A 60 -6.60 19.07 -1.52
CA GLU A 60 -5.38 19.83 -1.80
C GLU A 60 -4.96 20.65 -0.58
N GLY A 61 -3.67 21.01 -0.51
CA GLY A 61 -3.11 21.82 0.56
C GLY A 61 -2.60 21.03 1.77
N GLY A 62 -2.45 21.74 2.89
CA GLY A 62 -1.76 21.23 4.08
C GLY A 62 -2.59 20.26 4.91
N LEU A 63 -1.98 19.12 5.29
CA LEU A 63 -2.64 18.06 6.04
C LEU A 63 -2.54 18.20 7.56
N GLY A 64 -1.98 19.29 8.09
CA GLY A 64 -1.87 19.48 9.55
C GLY A 64 -3.21 19.47 10.28
N GLY A 65 -4.25 20.08 9.69
CA GLY A 65 -5.62 20.04 10.22
C GLY A 65 -6.23 18.63 10.14
N PHE A 66 -6.05 17.96 9.00
CA PHE A 66 -6.47 16.59 8.78
C PHE A 66 -5.87 15.62 9.81
N VAL A 67 -4.56 15.70 10.06
CA VAL A 67 -3.87 14.82 11.03
C VAL A 67 -4.47 14.95 12.43
N ARG A 68 -4.73 16.18 12.90
CA ARG A 68 -5.35 16.40 14.22
C ARG A 68 -6.74 15.77 14.31
N GLN A 69 -7.58 16.01 13.31
CA GLN A 69 -8.93 15.45 13.26
C GLN A 69 -8.93 13.91 13.13
N ALA A 70 -8.02 13.35 12.34
CA ALA A 70 -7.93 11.91 12.13
C ALA A 70 -7.51 11.17 13.42
N LEU A 71 -6.60 11.75 14.22
CA LEU A 71 -6.19 11.16 15.52
C LEU A 71 -7.34 11.04 16.53
N GLU A 72 -8.40 11.84 16.37
CA GLU A 72 -9.59 11.79 17.23
C GLU A 72 -10.54 10.63 16.87
N ARG A 73 -10.42 10.06 15.65
CA ARG A 73 -11.34 9.08 15.05
C ARG A 73 -10.71 7.69 14.80
N PRO A 74 -10.19 6.98 15.81
CA PRO A 74 -9.61 5.65 15.60
C PRO A 74 -10.63 4.63 15.08
N GLU A 75 -11.91 4.75 15.41
CA GLU A 75 -12.97 3.83 14.98
C GLU A 75 -13.16 3.82 13.46
N ALA A 76 -12.80 4.91 12.78
CA ALA A 76 -12.82 5.03 11.33
C ALA A 76 -11.46 4.71 10.68
N GLY A 77 -10.43 4.36 11.45
CA GLY A 77 -9.07 4.19 10.95
C GLY A 77 -8.21 5.45 10.95
N GLY A 78 -8.59 6.48 11.71
CA GLY A 78 -7.96 7.79 11.64
C GLY A 78 -6.50 7.83 12.14
N VAL A 79 -6.12 6.96 13.10
CA VAL A 79 -4.72 6.88 13.55
C VAL A 79 -3.83 6.27 12.47
N PHE A 80 -4.34 5.30 11.70
CA PHE A 80 -3.64 4.78 10.53
C PHE A 80 -3.35 5.90 9.52
N TYR A 81 -4.36 6.68 9.12
CA TYR A 81 -4.18 7.80 8.18
C TYR A 81 -3.19 8.84 8.70
N ALA A 82 -3.36 9.28 9.96
CA ALA A 82 -2.50 10.28 10.56
C ALA A 82 -1.03 9.84 10.58
N THR A 83 -0.76 8.61 11.01
CA THR A 83 0.63 8.10 11.10
C THR A 83 1.27 7.90 9.73
N GLN A 84 0.50 7.56 8.69
CA GLN A 84 1.01 7.51 7.31
C GLN A 84 1.40 8.90 6.81
N VAL A 85 0.59 9.93 7.07
CA VAL A 85 0.94 11.32 6.71
C VAL A 85 2.20 11.78 7.44
N LEU A 86 2.27 11.58 8.76
CA LEU A 86 3.41 12.00 9.57
C LEU A 86 4.72 11.35 9.07
N ARG A 87 4.70 10.04 8.78
CA ARG A 87 5.87 9.33 8.24
C ARG A 87 6.29 9.85 6.87
N LYS A 88 5.33 10.07 5.96
CA LYS A 88 5.62 10.62 4.62
C LYS A 88 6.21 12.02 4.72
N CYS A 89 5.64 12.89 5.54
CA CYS A 89 6.13 14.25 5.73
C CYS A 89 7.53 14.29 6.34
N ARG A 90 7.81 13.46 7.34
CA ARG A 90 9.16 13.28 7.88
C ARG A 90 10.15 12.93 6.77
N SER A 91 9.83 11.93 5.93
CA SER A 91 10.70 11.51 4.83
C SER A 91 10.90 12.60 3.77
N VAL A 92 9.84 13.35 3.42
CA VAL A 92 9.92 14.45 2.46
C VAL A 92 10.81 15.58 2.97
N LEU A 93 10.62 16.03 4.21
CA LEU A 93 11.39 17.14 4.78
C LEU A 93 12.86 16.75 5.02
N ALA A 94 13.13 15.48 5.32
CA ALA A 94 14.50 14.98 5.41
C ALA A 94 15.19 14.88 4.04
N ALA A 95 14.47 14.51 2.99
CA ALA A 95 15.02 14.30 1.64
C ALA A 95 15.10 15.58 0.79
N THR A 96 14.33 16.62 1.15
CA THR A 96 14.19 17.84 0.36
C THR A 96 14.70 19.04 1.16
N PRO A 97 16.04 19.24 1.26
CA PRO A 97 16.54 20.50 1.81
C PRO A 97 15.97 21.65 0.98
N ALA A 98 15.62 22.76 1.64
CA ALA A 98 15.02 23.92 1.00
C ALA A 98 15.78 24.25 -0.29
N THR A 99 15.10 24.12 -1.45
CA THR A 99 15.73 24.40 -2.73
C THR A 99 16.12 25.88 -2.71
N PRO A 100 17.41 26.23 -2.89
CA PRO A 100 17.77 27.63 -3.07
C PRO A 100 16.95 28.18 -4.25
N PRO A 101 16.49 29.44 -4.20
CA PRO A 101 15.69 30.02 -5.28
C PRO A 101 16.43 29.83 -6.60
N GLY A 102 15.91 28.93 -7.45
CA GLY A 102 16.52 28.57 -8.72
C GLY A 102 16.31 29.66 -9.75
N ASP A 103 17.28 29.81 -10.65
CA ASP A 103 17.20 30.73 -11.78
C ASP A 103 15.92 30.45 -12.60
N PRO A 104 15.02 31.42 -12.79
CA PRO A 104 13.74 31.24 -13.49
C PRO A 104 13.89 30.95 -15.01
N ALA A 105 15.13 30.83 -15.51
CA ALA A 105 15.44 30.66 -16.93
C ALA A 105 15.47 29.18 -17.40
N ALA A 106 15.33 28.20 -16.51
CA ALA A 106 15.21 26.79 -16.92
C ALA A 106 13.77 26.50 -17.36
N GLY A 107 13.54 26.45 -18.68
CA GLY A 107 12.23 26.28 -19.31
C GLY A 107 11.34 25.20 -18.70
N SER A 108 10.04 25.53 -18.57
CA SER A 108 9.02 24.82 -17.79
C SER A 108 8.56 23.46 -18.36
N GLU A 109 9.07 23.02 -19.52
CA GLU A 109 8.57 21.83 -20.20
C GLU A 109 9.48 20.60 -20.08
N SER A 110 10.68 20.73 -19.52
CA SER A 110 11.51 19.56 -19.21
C SER A 110 11.02 18.89 -17.92
N PRO A 111 11.09 17.55 -17.78
CA PRO A 111 10.89 16.87 -16.48
C PRO A 111 11.71 17.49 -15.34
N ARG A 112 12.88 18.07 -15.65
CA ARG A 112 13.71 18.80 -14.68
C ARG A 112 13.07 20.09 -14.17
N GLY A 113 12.21 20.74 -14.96
CA GLY A 113 11.46 21.93 -14.56
C GLY A 113 10.23 21.61 -13.68
N ALA A 114 9.69 20.39 -13.76
CA ALA A 114 8.54 19.96 -12.97
C ALA A 114 8.91 19.47 -11.56
N ALA A 115 10.14 18.99 -11.36
CA ALA A 115 10.60 18.46 -10.08
C ALA A 115 10.52 19.49 -8.91
N PRO A 116 10.95 20.77 -9.06
CA PRO A 116 10.80 21.77 -8.01
C PRO A 116 9.34 22.04 -7.62
N ALA A 117 8.42 22.04 -8.59
CA ALA A 117 6.99 22.24 -8.34
C ALA A 117 6.37 21.05 -7.58
N ALA A 118 6.77 19.82 -7.90
CA ALA A 118 6.34 18.64 -7.14
C ALA A 118 6.91 18.64 -5.71
N ALA A 119 8.18 19.03 -5.54
CA ALA A 119 8.80 19.18 -4.23
C ALA A 119 8.12 20.26 -3.37
N GLU A 120 7.75 21.39 -3.98
CA GLU A 120 6.93 22.43 -3.34
C GLU A 120 5.56 21.90 -2.94
N THR A 121 4.88 21.17 -3.82
CA THR A 121 3.57 20.55 -3.52
C THR A 121 3.67 19.60 -2.34
N LEU A 122 4.71 18.76 -2.26
CA LEU A 122 4.95 17.88 -1.11
C LEU A 122 5.16 18.68 0.19
N ARG A 123 5.93 19.78 0.15
CA ARG A 123 6.12 20.67 1.30
C ARG A 123 4.81 21.32 1.73
N GLN A 124 3.99 21.77 0.79
CA GLN A 124 2.66 22.32 1.06
C GLN A 124 1.74 21.29 1.69
N ARG A 125 1.75 20.02 1.24
CA ARG A 125 0.99 18.94 1.88
C ARG A 125 1.39 18.70 3.34
N CYS A 126 2.65 18.99 3.69
CA CYS A 126 3.15 18.90 5.07
C CYS A 126 2.97 20.17 5.89
N ALA A 127 2.39 21.23 5.32
CA ALA A 127 2.18 22.49 6.04
C ALA A 127 1.32 22.30 7.30
N GLY A 128 1.73 22.95 8.39
CA GLY A 128 1.07 22.88 9.68
C GLY A 128 1.46 21.67 10.55
N LEU A 129 2.47 20.90 10.14
CA LEU A 129 3.12 19.85 10.94
C LEU A 129 4.52 20.34 11.38
N SER A 130 4.80 20.23 12.68
CA SER A 130 6.12 20.53 13.25
C SER A 130 7.03 19.31 13.22
N GLU A 131 8.34 19.53 13.34
CA GLU A 131 9.33 18.43 13.48
C GLU A 131 8.98 17.52 14.67
N ASP A 132 8.50 18.09 15.78
CA ASP A 132 8.06 17.33 16.95
C ASP A 132 6.85 16.43 16.63
N ASP A 133 5.86 16.92 15.86
CA ASP A 133 4.71 16.10 15.42
C ASP A 133 5.17 14.85 14.64
N MET A 134 6.26 14.99 13.89
CA MET A 134 6.82 13.96 13.01
C MET A 134 7.93 13.13 13.66
N ALA A 135 8.26 13.37 14.93
CA ALA A 135 9.29 12.63 15.64
C ALA A 135 8.91 11.16 15.84
N ASP A 136 9.89 10.27 15.77
CA ASP A 136 9.69 8.81 15.75
C ASP A 136 9.01 8.30 17.02
N ASP A 137 9.41 8.83 18.17
CA ASP A 137 8.82 8.52 19.46
C ASP A 137 7.37 8.99 19.53
N ARG A 138 7.04 10.15 18.93
CA ARG A 138 5.67 10.67 18.87
C ARG A 138 4.79 9.86 17.94
N ILE A 139 5.28 9.51 16.75
CA ILE A 139 4.59 8.59 15.83
C ILE A 139 4.36 7.23 16.51
N ALA A 140 5.36 6.69 17.20
CA ALA A 140 5.25 5.43 17.93
C ALA A 140 4.19 5.48 19.04
N ARG A 141 4.11 6.59 19.80
CA ARG A 141 3.04 6.81 20.79
C ARG A 141 1.66 6.84 20.16
N HIS A 142 1.50 7.51 19.01
CA HIS A 142 0.23 7.52 18.28
C HIS A 142 -0.15 6.11 17.82
N VAL A 143 0.79 5.35 17.25
CA VAL A 143 0.57 3.94 16.86
C VAL A 143 0.13 3.09 18.07
N ALA A 144 0.86 3.16 19.18
CA ALA A 144 0.51 2.41 20.38
C ALA A 144 -0.90 2.76 20.90
N THR A 145 -1.23 4.06 20.91
CA THR A 145 -2.56 4.55 21.31
C THR A 145 -3.65 4.05 20.35
N GLY A 146 -3.40 4.07 19.04
CA GLY A 146 -4.34 3.56 18.03
C GLY A 146 -4.61 2.08 18.20
N LEU A 147 -3.57 1.27 18.41
CA LEU A 147 -3.72 -0.17 18.68
C LEU A 147 -4.51 -0.43 19.98
N GLN A 148 -4.24 0.34 21.04
CA GLN A 148 -5.00 0.25 22.29
C GLN A 148 -6.48 0.62 22.10
N ARG A 149 -6.77 1.65 21.28
CA ARG A 149 -8.12 2.09 20.91
C ARG A 149 -8.75 1.23 19.80
N LYS A 150 -8.07 0.16 19.37
CA LYS A 150 -8.51 -0.78 18.33
C LYS A 150 -8.84 -0.09 16.99
N ASP A 151 -7.98 0.83 16.57
CA ASP A 151 -8.04 1.39 15.21
C ASP A 151 -7.97 0.23 14.20
N PRO A 152 -9.03 0.01 13.38
CA PRO A 152 -9.18 -1.20 12.59
C PRO A 152 -8.16 -1.27 11.46
N LEU A 153 -7.90 -0.16 10.77
CA LEU A 153 -6.93 -0.09 9.67
C LEU A 153 -5.51 -0.26 10.20
N LEU A 154 -5.18 0.36 11.34
CA LEU A 154 -3.88 0.21 11.97
C LEU A 154 -3.66 -1.22 12.46
N THR A 155 -4.70 -1.87 12.99
CA THR A 155 -4.64 -3.26 13.43
C THR A 155 -4.37 -4.20 12.26
N MET A 156 -5.07 -4.03 11.14
CA MET A 156 -4.80 -4.77 9.90
C MET A 156 -3.37 -4.53 9.38
N ALA A 157 -2.93 -3.27 9.32
CA ALA A 157 -1.58 -2.93 8.89
C ALA A 157 -0.49 -3.52 9.81
N ALA A 158 -0.72 -3.54 11.13
CA ALA A 158 0.21 -4.15 12.09
C ALA A 158 0.26 -5.69 11.92
N HIS A 159 -0.87 -6.33 11.63
CA HIS A 159 -0.91 -7.76 11.32
C HIS A 159 -0.23 -8.11 9.99
N ALA A 160 0.00 -7.14 9.09
CA ALA A 160 0.77 -7.35 7.86
C ALA A 160 2.29 -7.48 8.06
N GLY A 161 2.75 -7.65 9.31
CA GLY A 161 4.16 -7.87 9.65
C GLY A 161 4.77 -9.17 9.10
N THR A 162 6.06 -9.37 9.38
CA THR A 162 6.90 -10.42 8.80
C THR A 162 6.36 -11.85 8.98
N SER A 163 5.68 -12.14 10.10
CA SER A 163 5.15 -13.47 10.41
C SER A 163 3.94 -13.86 9.55
N THR A 164 3.14 -12.89 9.09
CA THR A 164 1.96 -13.15 8.27
C THR A 164 2.32 -13.56 6.84
N TYR A 165 3.48 -13.14 6.32
CA TYR A 165 3.94 -13.61 5.01
C TYR A 165 4.30 -15.11 5.01
N GLN A 166 4.65 -15.67 6.16
CA GLN A 166 5.08 -17.06 6.28
C GLN A 166 3.92 -18.03 6.49
N ASP A 167 2.78 -17.56 7.01
CA ASP A 167 1.59 -18.38 7.28
C ASP A 167 0.50 -18.13 6.22
N PRO A 168 0.23 -19.09 5.31
CA PRO A 168 -0.77 -18.93 4.26
C PRO A 168 -2.19 -18.67 4.79
N GLN A 169 -2.57 -19.21 5.95
CA GLN A 169 -3.92 -19.04 6.49
C GLN A 169 -4.10 -17.64 7.08
N ARG A 170 -3.10 -17.14 7.82
CA ARG A 170 -3.11 -15.75 8.33
C ARG A 170 -3.10 -14.74 7.20
N ARG A 171 -2.28 -15.00 6.16
CA ARG A 171 -2.23 -14.17 4.96
C ARG A 171 -3.58 -14.09 4.27
N LYS A 172 -4.20 -15.25 4.06
CA LYS A 172 -5.54 -15.35 3.48
C LYS A 172 -6.55 -14.56 4.33
N SER A 173 -6.60 -14.79 5.64
CA SER A 173 -7.50 -14.07 6.56
C SER A 173 -7.30 -12.55 6.48
N LEU A 174 -6.06 -12.07 6.56
CA LEU A 174 -5.79 -10.63 6.50
C LEU A 174 -6.17 -10.03 5.13
N LEU A 175 -5.99 -10.79 4.05
CA LEU A 175 -6.44 -10.37 2.73
C LEU A 175 -7.97 -10.23 2.67
N PHE A 176 -8.72 -11.16 3.26
CA PHE A 176 -10.18 -11.03 3.40
C PHE A 176 -10.56 -9.77 4.18
N ASP A 177 -9.94 -9.54 5.35
CA ASP A 177 -10.23 -8.38 6.19
C ASP A 177 -9.94 -7.06 5.45
N MET A 178 -8.82 -7.00 4.73
CA MET A 178 -8.45 -5.83 3.93
C MET A 178 -9.43 -5.57 2.77
N MET A 179 -9.87 -6.61 2.08
CA MET A 179 -10.83 -6.46 0.99
C MET A 179 -12.21 -6.04 1.51
N ALA A 180 -12.62 -6.56 2.66
CA ALA A 180 -13.84 -6.12 3.34
C ALA A 180 -13.76 -4.65 3.80
N ALA A 181 -12.57 -4.19 4.23
CA ALA A 181 -12.36 -2.79 4.59
C ALA A 181 -12.43 -1.85 3.37
N GLY A 182 -11.96 -2.31 2.21
CA GLY A 182 -11.99 -1.54 0.95
C GLY A 182 -11.20 -0.22 1.00
N ASP A 183 -10.30 -0.06 1.97
CA ASP A 183 -9.59 1.20 2.19
C ASP A 183 -8.44 1.37 1.18
N PRO A 184 -8.40 2.48 0.42
CA PRO A 184 -7.40 2.66 -0.63
C PRO A 184 -5.97 2.77 -0.10
N LEU A 185 -5.74 3.40 1.06
CA LEU A 185 -4.40 3.54 1.62
C LEU A 185 -3.89 2.24 2.22
N LEU A 186 -4.77 1.44 2.85
CA LEU A 186 -4.43 0.12 3.33
C LEU A 186 -4.09 -0.82 2.16
N VAL A 187 -4.88 -0.77 1.08
CA VAL A 187 -4.59 -1.53 -0.15
C VAL A 187 -3.25 -1.10 -0.75
N GLN A 188 -3.00 0.21 -0.86
CA GLN A 188 -1.73 0.73 -1.35
C GLN A 188 -0.53 0.28 -0.52
N ASP A 189 -0.64 0.35 0.81
CA ASP A 189 0.47 0.07 1.70
C ASP A 189 0.72 -1.44 1.78
N VAL A 190 -0.33 -2.26 1.84
CA VAL A 190 -0.21 -3.65 2.28
C VAL A 190 -0.52 -4.68 1.19
N ALA A 191 -1.47 -4.42 0.29
CA ALA A 191 -2.09 -5.50 -0.50
C ALA A 191 -1.11 -6.18 -1.45
N SER A 192 -0.28 -5.42 -2.17
CA SER A 192 0.72 -6.00 -3.07
C SER A 192 1.72 -6.89 -2.32
N ARG A 193 2.19 -6.45 -1.14
CA ARG A 193 3.14 -7.21 -0.32
C ARG A 193 2.54 -8.54 0.16
N ILE A 194 1.27 -8.54 0.55
CA ILE A 194 0.55 -9.74 1.01
C ILE A 194 0.17 -10.65 -0.15
N ALA A 195 -0.14 -10.10 -1.32
CA ALA A 195 -0.55 -10.87 -2.49
C ALA A 195 0.62 -11.64 -3.14
N VAL A 196 1.87 -11.27 -2.88
CA VAL A 196 3.03 -12.02 -3.37
C VAL A 196 3.09 -13.40 -2.72
N GLN A 197 3.24 -14.41 -3.56
CA GLN A 197 3.39 -15.81 -3.17
C GLN A 197 4.61 -16.43 -3.87
N THR A 198 5.07 -17.54 -3.32
CA THR A 198 6.07 -18.41 -3.97
C THR A 198 5.33 -19.61 -4.56
N ASP A 199 5.48 -19.83 -5.87
CA ASP A 199 4.92 -21.00 -6.52
C ASP A 199 5.60 -22.27 -6.00
N PRO A 200 4.85 -23.25 -5.47
CA PRO A 200 5.45 -24.43 -4.82
C PRO A 200 6.12 -25.38 -5.80
N ARG A 201 5.84 -25.29 -7.11
CA ARG A 201 6.42 -26.17 -8.14
C ARG A 201 7.72 -25.61 -8.69
N THR A 202 7.75 -24.31 -8.95
CA THR A 202 8.87 -23.63 -9.62
C THR A 202 9.75 -22.85 -8.66
N GLY A 203 9.28 -22.53 -7.45
CA GLY A 203 9.95 -21.63 -6.52
C GLY A 203 9.93 -20.17 -6.94
N ALA A 204 9.26 -19.82 -8.05
CA ALA A 204 9.17 -18.45 -8.54
C ALA A 204 8.29 -17.58 -7.63
N ARG A 205 8.67 -16.32 -7.43
CA ARG A 205 7.83 -15.32 -6.76
C ARG A 205 6.89 -14.67 -7.77
N GLY A 206 5.66 -14.40 -7.34
CA GLY A 206 4.65 -13.81 -8.20
C GLY A 206 3.33 -13.63 -7.49
N TYR A 207 2.29 -13.35 -8.27
CA TYR A 207 0.95 -13.07 -7.76
C TYR A 207 -0.01 -14.18 -8.20
N ARG A 208 -0.99 -14.50 -7.37
CA ARG A 208 -2.14 -15.31 -7.79
C ARG A 208 -3.36 -14.44 -7.96
N PHE A 209 -4.02 -14.56 -9.11
CA PHE A 209 -5.30 -13.91 -9.34
C PHE A 209 -6.22 -14.79 -10.20
N ASP A 210 -7.44 -15.04 -9.73
CA ASP A 210 -8.46 -15.89 -10.36
C ASP A 210 -7.89 -17.25 -10.82
N GLY A 211 -7.12 -17.90 -9.95
CA GLY A 211 -6.51 -19.22 -10.20
C GLY A 211 -5.27 -19.21 -11.10
N ALA A 212 -4.93 -18.08 -11.73
CA ALA A 212 -3.71 -17.94 -12.52
C ALA A 212 -2.53 -17.44 -11.66
N PHE A 213 -1.32 -17.93 -11.95
CA PHE A 213 -0.08 -17.45 -11.34
C PHE A 213 0.69 -16.57 -12.32
N TYR A 214 1.11 -15.40 -11.85
CA TYR A 214 1.82 -14.39 -12.63
C TYR A 214 3.21 -14.18 -12.02
N PRO A 215 4.27 -14.76 -12.62
CA PRO A 215 5.63 -14.59 -12.12
C PRO A 215 6.09 -13.13 -12.22
N GLU A 216 6.60 -12.58 -11.11
CA GLU A 216 7.08 -11.18 -11.02
C GLU A 216 8.20 -10.90 -12.04
N SER A 217 9.02 -11.91 -12.34
CA SER A 217 10.13 -11.81 -13.30
C SER A 217 9.70 -11.79 -14.77
N ALA A 218 8.46 -12.18 -15.08
CA ALA A 218 8.00 -12.37 -16.46
C ALA A 218 6.93 -11.35 -16.87
N ASP A 219 6.12 -10.89 -15.93
CA ASP A 219 4.97 -10.02 -16.23
C ASP A 219 4.68 -9.05 -15.08
N ALA A 220 4.96 -7.75 -15.31
CA ALA A 220 4.66 -6.69 -14.36
C ALA A 220 3.16 -6.30 -14.34
N SER A 221 2.32 -6.91 -15.18
CA SER A 221 0.93 -6.50 -15.35
C SER A 221 0.12 -6.56 -14.06
N VAL A 222 0.36 -7.58 -13.22
CA VAL A 222 -0.33 -7.70 -11.92
C VAL A 222 0.10 -6.62 -10.95
N GLU A 223 1.40 -6.34 -10.86
CA GLU A 223 1.91 -5.29 -9.98
C GLU A 223 1.36 -3.91 -10.39
N LEU A 224 1.35 -3.62 -11.70
CA LEU A 224 0.77 -2.38 -12.23
C LEU A 224 -0.75 -2.34 -12.02
N ALA A 225 -1.46 -3.48 -12.08
CA ALA A 225 -2.88 -3.54 -11.76
C ALA A 225 -3.13 -3.24 -10.27
N PHE A 226 -2.31 -3.79 -9.37
CA PHE A 226 -2.32 -3.46 -7.93
C PHE A 226 -2.05 -1.97 -7.68
N TYR A 227 -1.11 -1.38 -8.44
CA TYR A 227 -0.78 0.05 -8.35
C TYR A 227 -1.98 0.96 -8.66
N LEU A 228 -2.91 0.52 -9.52
CA LEU A 228 -4.12 1.25 -9.89
C LEU A 228 -5.31 1.04 -8.93
N LEU A 229 -5.31 0.00 -8.08
CA LEU A 229 -6.45 -0.30 -7.21
C LEU A 229 -6.85 0.84 -6.27
N PRO A 230 -5.92 1.56 -5.61
CA PRO A 230 -6.29 2.65 -4.71
C PRO A 230 -7.16 3.72 -5.39
N CYS A 231 -6.94 3.98 -6.67
CA CYS A 231 -7.69 4.95 -7.46
C CYS A 231 -9.15 4.52 -7.62
N GLY A 232 -9.37 3.24 -7.98
CA GLY A 232 -10.71 2.66 -8.06
C GLY A 232 -11.41 2.49 -6.71
N LEU A 233 -10.68 2.60 -5.60
CA LEU A 233 -11.19 2.60 -4.23
C LEU A 233 -11.37 4.02 -3.67
N GLY A 234 -11.17 5.06 -4.50
CA GLY A 234 -11.50 6.44 -4.17
C GLY A 234 -10.33 7.33 -3.76
N LEU A 235 -9.07 6.86 -3.85
CA LEU A 235 -7.91 7.74 -3.71
C LEU A 235 -7.79 8.66 -4.93
N ASP A 236 -7.48 9.95 -4.70
CA ASP A 236 -7.07 10.82 -5.79
C ASP A 236 -5.63 10.46 -6.21
N CYS A 237 -5.55 9.80 -7.36
CA CYS A 237 -4.34 9.29 -7.99
C CYS A 237 -3.73 10.25 -9.02
N THR A 238 -4.08 11.54 -8.96
CA THR A 238 -3.45 12.58 -9.77
C THR A 238 -2.22 13.16 -9.08
N ARG A 239 -1.35 13.83 -9.84
CA ARG A 239 -0.16 14.50 -9.31
C ARG A 239 -0.49 15.65 -8.34
N ALA A 240 -1.74 16.09 -8.23
CA ALA A 240 -2.15 17.10 -7.25
C ALA A 240 -1.99 16.60 -5.80
N THR A 241 -2.22 15.31 -5.56
CA THR A 241 -2.34 14.74 -4.21
C THR A 241 -1.60 13.43 -4.01
N ASP A 242 -1.31 12.69 -5.08
CA ASP A 242 -0.67 11.38 -5.00
C ASP A 242 0.81 11.50 -4.61
N TRP A 243 1.11 11.00 -3.40
CA TRP A 243 2.46 11.04 -2.85
C TRP A 243 3.50 10.29 -3.68
N ASP A 244 3.15 9.15 -4.30
CA ASP A 244 4.12 8.37 -5.07
C ASP A 244 4.50 9.12 -6.35
N LEU A 245 3.51 9.64 -7.09
CA LEU A 245 3.75 10.47 -8.28
C LEU A 245 4.55 11.73 -7.94
N LEU A 246 4.18 12.41 -6.87
CA LEU A 246 4.87 13.61 -6.41
C LEU A 246 6.31 13.32 -5.99
N ILE A 247 6.56 12.25 -5.22
CA ILE A 247 7.91 11.86 -4.79
C ILE A 247 8.76 11.49 -6.01
N ARG A 248 8.24 10.69 -6.94
CA ARG A 248 8.96 10.35 -8.18
C ARG A 248 9.35 11.59 -8.98
N CYS A 249 8.39 12.48 -9.19
CA CYS A 249 8.63 13.73 -9.92
C CYS A 249 9.64 14.63 -9.21
N ALA A 250 9.50 14.82 -7.89
CA ALA A 250 10.43 15.61 -7.08
C ALA A 250 11.87 15.08 -7.10
N ASN A 251 12.05 13.76 -7.25
CA ASN A 251 13.36 13.13 -7.39
C ASN A 251 13.90 13.11 -8.83
N GLY A 252 13.25 13.82 -9.76
CA GLY A 252 13.70 13.94 -11.15
C GLY A 252 13.48 12.69 -12.01
N PHE A 253 12.63 11.76 -11.55
CA PHE A 253 12.12 10.67 -12.38
C PHE A 253 10.99 11.18 -13.29
N GLU A 254 10.05 10.31 -13.64
CA GLU A 254 8.88 10.68 -14.43
C GLU A 254 7.88 11.51 -13.62
N CYS A 255 7.36 12.56 -14.26
CA CYS A 255 6.34 13.45 -13.72
C CYS A 255 4.97 13.18 -14.38
N ALA A 256 4.47 11.94 -14.25
CA ALA A 256 3.16 11.56 -14.78
C ALA A 256 2.03 12.37 -14.11
N ALA A 257 0.98 12.69 -14.87
CA ALA A 257 -0.14 13.47 -14.34
C ALA A 257 -1.11 12.63 -13.50
N SER A 258 -1.14 11.32 -13.74
CA SER A 258 -1.93 10.33 -13.00
C SER A 258 -1.20 8.99 -12.90
N ARG A 259 -1.70 8.07 -12.05
CA ARG A 259 -1.18 6.69 -12.02
C ARG A 259 -1.43 5.96 -13.33
N GLU A 260 -2.54 6.22 -14.00
CA GLU A 260 -2.82 5.70 -15.33
C GLU A 260 -1.77 6.12 -16.36
N ASP A 261 -1.39 7.40 -16.36
CA ASP A 261 -0.35 7.91 -17.26
C ASP A 261 0.99 7.25 -16.97
N TYR A 262 1.34 7.11 -15.68
CA TYR A 262 2.54 6.40 -15.26
C TYR A 262 2.55 4.95 -15.77
N VAL A 263 1.44 4.22 -15.62
CA VAL A 263 1.34 2.83 -16.10
C VAL A 263 1.49 2.78 -17.63
N ALA A 264 0.89 3.71 -18.36
CA ALA A 264 1.04 3.79 -19.81
C ALA A 264 2.51 4.02 -20.23
N THR A 265 3.23 4.92 -19.55
CA THR A 265 4.66 5.16 -19.82
C THR A 265 5.54 3.99 -19.40
N ALA A 266 5.27 3.36 -18.25
CA ALA A 266 6.01 2.19 -17.77
C ALA A 266 5.94 1.02 -18.78
N LEU A 267 4.81 0.90 -19.48
CA LEU A 267 4.60 -0.05 -20.57
C LEU A 267 5.07 0.47 -21.93
N ARG A 268 5.79 1.60 -21.97
CA ARG A 268 6.33 2.26 -23.17
C ARG A 268 5.25 2.55 -24.22
N GLY A 269 4.03 2.81 -23.78
CA GLY A 269 2.88 3.05 -24.65
C GLY A 269 2.34 1.80 -25.36
N ASP A 270 2.73 0.58 -24.94
CA ASP A 270 2.10 -0.66 -25.44
C ASP A 270 0.62 -0.69 -25.05
N ARG A 271 -0.24 -0.40 -26.03
CA ARG A 271 -1.69 -0.27 -25.85
C ARG A 271 -2.34 -1.58 -25.45
N GLU A 272 -1.85 -2.72 -25.95
CA GLU A 272 -2.41 -4.02 -25.62
C GLU A 272 -2.03 -4.42 -24.19
N ALA A 273 -0.77 -4.22 -23.80
CA ALA A 273 -0.35 -4.43 -22.42
C ALA A 273 -1.10 -3.52 -21.45
N TYR A 274 -1.26 -2.25 -21.80
CA TYR A 274 -2.02 -1.30 -20.99
C TYR A 274 -3.49 -1.73 -20.82
N ALA A 275 -4.14 -2.15 -21.90
CA ALA A 275 -5.50 -2.68 -21.85
C ALA A 275 -5.62 -3.92 -20.95
N ARG A 276 -4.64 -4.84 -21.00
CA ARG A 276 -4.58 -6.00 -20.09
C ARG A 276 -4.46 -5.58 -18.63
N VAL A 277 -3.61 -4.60 -18.32
CA VAL A 277 -3.45 -4.08 -16.96
C VAL A 277 -4.73 -3.43 -16.44
N LYS A 278 -5.39 -2.59 -17.26
CA LYS A 278 -6.67 -1.96 -16.87
C LYS A 278 -7.75 -3.00 -16.64
N ALA A 279 -7.93 -3.95 -17.56
CA ALA A 279 -8.91 -5.02 -17.41
C ALA A 279 -8.65 -5.88 -16.17
N LEU A 280 -7.38 -6.16 -15.86
CA LEU A 280 -7.00 -6.88 -14.65
C LEU A 280 -7.30 -6.07 -13.38
N SER A 281 -6.99 -4.77 -13.37
CA SER A 281 -7.30 -3.87 -12.25
C SER A 281 -8.80 -3.78 -12.00
N GLU A 282 -9.62 -3.69 -13.05
CA GLU A 282 -11.08 -3.67 -12.96
C GLU A 282 -11.63 -4.99 -12.38
N ARG A 283 -11.12 -6.14 -12.83
CA ARG A 283 -11.49 -7.45 -12.27
C ARG A 283 -11.10 -7.58 -10.81
N MET A 284 -9.93 -7.06 -10.42
CA MET A 284 -9.49 -7.03 -9.03
C MET A 284 -10.41 -6.13 -8.21
N LEU A 285 -10.71 -4.90 -8.65
CA LEU A 285 -11.65 -4.00 -7.97
C LEU A 285 -13.02 -4.65 -7.78
N GLU A 286 -13.52 -5.33 -8.80
CA GLU A 286 -14.77 -6.09 -8.71
C GLU A 286 -14.67 -7.21 -7.69
N ALA A 287 -13.56 -7.96 -7.66
CA ALA A 287 -13.34 -8.98 -6.64
C ALA A 287 -13.30 -8.40 -5.21
N ILE A 288 -12.72 -7.20 -5.03
CA ILE A 288 -12.69 -6.50 -3.73
C ILE A 288 -14.11 -6.11 -3.31
N ARG A 289 -14.82 -5.38 -4.18
CA ARG A 289 -16.18 -4.88 -3.91
C ARG A 289 -17.18 -6.01 -3.65
N SER A 290 -17.01 -7.13 -4.33
CA SER A 290 -17.86 -8.32 -4.19
C SER A 290 -17.35 -9.31 -3.14
N GLY A 291 -16.33 -8.96 -2.34
CA GLY A 291 -15.81 -9.80 -1.24
C GLY A 291 -15.19 -11.13 -1.69
N ARG A 292 -14.82 -11.27 -2.97
CA ARG A 292 -14.24 -12.48 -3.56
C ARG A 292 -12.74 -12.59 -3.25
N ALA A 293 -12.33 -12.54 -1.98
CA ALA A 293 -10.90 -12.56 -1.65
C ALA A 293 -10.20 -13.88 -2.02
N ASN A 294 -10.95 -14.97 -2.22
CA ASN A 294 -10.43 -16.22 -2.81
C ASN A 294 -9.83 -16.02 -4.20
N SER A 295 -10.19 -14.96 -4.93
CA SER A 295 -9.58 -14.62 -6.20
C SER A 295 -8.10 -14.27 -6.07
N PHE A 296 -7.58 -13.92 -4.89
CA PHE A 296 -6.20 -13.44 -4.72
C PHE A 296 -5.26 -14.47 -4.07
N VAL A 297 -5.74 -15.70 -3.83
CA VAL A 297 -4.97 -16.76 -3.16
C VAL A 297 -4.69 -17.97 -4.04
#